data_AF-E8KK82-F1
#
_entry.id   AF-E8KK82-F1
#
_cell.length_a   1.000
_cell.length_b   1.000
_cell.length_c   1.000
_cell.angle_alpha   90.00
_cell.angle_beta   90.00
_cell.angle_gamma   90.00
#
_symmetry.space_group_name_H-M   'P 1'
#
loop_
_entity.id
_entity.type
_entity.pdbx_description
1 polymer ?
#
loop_
_entity_poly.entity_id
_entity_poly.type
_entity_poly.pdbx_seq_one_letter_code
_entity_poly.pdbx_strand_id
1 'polypeptide(L)' 'MLVDFTRNEVRNDNIYLVQNGDSVWVKRVKMLWDGVELVSDNREEYEPIKIINQEAQSLQIIGQVVHIGHSLI' A
#
# COMPACT_ATOMS: atom_id res chain seq x y z
N MET A 1 6.76 6.50 -12.26
CA MET A 1 6.89 5.84 -10.95
C MET A 1 8.03 4.85 -11.03
N LEU A 2 8.88 4.78 -10.02
CA LEU A 2 9.94 3.77 -9.90
C LEU A 2 9.62 2.89 -8.69
N VAL A 3 9.64 1.57 -8.91
CA VAL A 3 9.29 0.56 -7.92
C VAL A 3 10.51 -0.32 -7.67
N ASP A 4 10.84 -0.50 -6.40
CA ASP A 4 11.85 -1.46 -5.94
C ASP A 4 11.15 -2.76 -5.52
N PHE A 5 11.22 -3.76 -6.39
CA PHE A 5 10.62 -5.09 -6.18
C PHE A 5 11.38 -5.95 -5.16
N THR A 6 12.58 -5.55 -4.75
CA THR A 6 13.31 -6.25 -3.68
C THR A 6 12.76 -5.91 -2.28
N ARG A 7 11.95 -4.85 -2.19
CA ARG A 7 11.34 -4.36 -0.95
C ARG A 7 9.88 -4.76 -0.86
N ASN A 8 9.66 -6.02 -0.51
CA ASN A 8 8.34 -6.63 -0.37
C ASN A 8 7.85 -6.72 1.09
N GLU A 9 8.58 -6.11 2.02
CA GLU A 9 8.16 -5.99 3.42
C GLU A 9 7.72 -4.56 3.72
N VAL A 10 6.61 -4.41 4.44
CA VAL A 10 6.15 -3.10 4.89
C VAL A 10 7.06 -2.61 6.01
N ARG A 11 7.83 -1.57 5.70
CA ARG A 11 8.66 -0.83 6.64
C ARG A 11 8.26 0.63 6.62
N ASN A 12 8.03 1.21 7.80
CA ASN A 12 7.66 2.62 7.99
C ASN A 12 6.38 3.03 7.22
N ASP A 13 6.13 4.33 7.15
CA ASP A 13 4.99 4.93 6.45
C ASP A 13 5.32 5.17 4.96
N ASN A 14 5.62 4.10 4.23
CA ASN A 14 6.00 4.15 2.82
C ASN A 14 4.84 3.78 1.89
N ILE A 15 4.99 4.11 0.61
CA ILE A 15 4.03 3.76 -0.46
C ILE A 15 4.45 2.44 -1.09
N TYR A 16 3.49 1.52 -1.24
CA TYR A 16 3.71 0.19 -1.79
C TYR A 16 2.75 -0.11 -2.93
N LEU A 17 3.21 -1.00 -3.81
CA LEU A 17 2.35 -1.71 -4.74
C LEU A 17 1.74 -2.90 -3.98
N VAL A 18 0.42 -2.91 -3.87
CA VAL A 18 -0.34 -3.92 -3.13
C VAL A 18 -1.24 -4.67 -4.11
N GLN A 19 -1.19 -5.99 -4.10
CA GLN A 19 -2.06 -6.85 -4.88
C GLN A 19 -3.07 -7.55 -3.97
N ASN A 20 -4.30 -7.68 -4.45
CA ASN A 20 -5.31 -8.57 -3.87
C ASN A 20 -6.07 -9.22 -5.03
N GLY A 21 -5.88 -10.52 -5.21
CA GLY A 21 -6.38 -11.23 -6.40
C GLY A 21 -5.81 -10.64 -7.69
N ASP A 22 -6.69 -10.29 -8.63
CA ASP A 22 -6.32 -9.74 -9.95
C ASP A 22 -6.12 -8.21 -9.94
N SER A 23 -6.35 -7.56 -8.80
CA SER A 23 -6.26 -6.10 -8.68
C SER A 23 -4.96 -5.67 -8.03
N VAL A 24 -4.36 -4.59 -8.55
CA VAL A 24 -3.15 -3.97 -8.02
C VAL A 24 -3.42 -2.50 -7.73
N TRP A 25 -3.04 -2.03 -6.54
CA TRP A 25 -3.17 -0.64 -6.12
C TRP A 25 -1.84 -0.08 -5.64
N VAL A 26 -1.73 1.25 -5.71
CA VAL A 26 -0.65 2.00 -5.08
C VAL A 26 -1.22 2.72 -3.87
N LYS A 27 -0.82 2.28 -2.67
CA LYS A 27 -1.33 2.83 -1.41
C LYS A 27 -0.22 2.90 -0.38
N ARG A 28 -0.37 3.80 0.58
CA ARG A 28 0.45 3.85 1.78
C ARG A 28 -0.02 2.76 2.73
N VAL A 29 0.89 1.89 3.16
CA VAL A 29 0.52 0.71 3.95
C VAL A 29 0.93 0.93 5.39
N LYS A 30 -0.05 0.92 6.29
CA LYS A 30 0.15 1.07 7.73
C LYS A 30 -0.18 -0.24 8.42
N MET A 31 0.81 -0.81 9.09
CA MET A 31 0.62 -2.00 9.90
C MET A 31 -0.15 -1.65 11.17
N LEU A 32 -1.22 -2.39 11.44
CA LEU A 32 -1.97 -2.38 12.69
C LEU A 32 -1.67 -3.67 13.46
N TRP A 33 -2.01 -3.71 14.74
CA TRP A 33 -1.80 -4.90 15.57
C TRP A 33 -2.72 -6.06 15.14
N ASP A 34 -3.87 -5.74 14.53
CA ASP A 34 -4.93 -6.67 14.10
C ASP A 34 -5.09 -6.74 12.57
N GLY A 35 -4.22 -6.09 11.79
CA GLY A 35 -4.32 -6.09 10.35
C GLY A 35 -3.48 -5.01 9.67
N VAL A 36 -3.98 -4.55 8.53
CA VAL A 36 -3.32 -3.56 7.67
C VAL A 36 -4.32 -2.48 7.26
N GLU A 37 -3.87 -1.24 7.26
CA GLU A 37 -4.63 -0.09 6.76
C GLU A 37 -3.97 0.47 5.51
N LEU A 38 -4.73 0.56 4.42
CA LEU A 38 -4.31 1.16 3.16
C LEU A 38 -4.82 2.60 3.11
N VAL A 39 -3.89 3.54 3.15
CA VAL A 39 -4.17 4.98 3.22
C VAL A 39 -3.97 5.60 1.83
N SER A 40 -4.97 6.37 1.40
CA SER A 40 -4.86 7.24 0.22
C SER A 40 -4.13 8.53 0.58
N ASP A 41 -3.34 9.08 -0.34
CA ASP A 41 -2.80 10.43 -0.13
C ASP A 41 -3.90 11.52 -0.28
N ASN A 42 -5.00 11.23 -1.00
CA ASN A 42 -6.19 12.08 -1.07
C ASN A 42 -7.20 11.74 0.04
N ARG A 43 -6.85 12.05 1.28
CA ARG A 43 -7.65 11.66 2.47
C ARG A 43 -9.02 12.34 2.58
N GLU A 44 -9.21 13.49 1.95
CA GLU A 44 -10.50 14.20 1.97
C GLU A 44 -11.56 13.52 1.09
N GLU A 45 -11.12 12.77 0.07
CA GLU A 45 -12.00 12.14 -0.92
C GLU A 45 -12.13 10.63 -0.71
N TYR A 46 -11.11 9.99 -0.11
CA TYR A 46 -11.06 8.54 0.05
C TYR A 46 -10.76 8.14 1.49
N GLU A 47 -11.71 7.42 2.09
CA GLU A 47 -11.54 6.78 3.39
C GLU A 47 -10.46 5.68 3.34
N PRO A 48 -9.68 5.48 4.42
CA PRO A 48 -8.74 4.38 4.53
C PRO A 48 -9.43 3.02 4.43
N ILE A 49 -8.79 2.07 3.74
CA ILE A 49 -9.28 0.70 3.66
C ILE A 49 -8.59 -0.11 4.76
N LYS A 50 -9.36 -0.59 5.74
CA LYS A 50 -8.87 -1.51 6.77
C LYS A 50 -9.11 -2.94 6.35
N ILE A 51 -8.06 -3.75 6.43
CA ILE A 51 -8.07 -5.17 6.11
C ILE A 51 -7.60 -5.90 7.37
N ILE A 52 -8.51 -6.64 7.99
CA ILE A 52 -8.19 -7.44 9.18
C ILE A 52 -7.36 -8.67 8.78
N ASN A 53 -6.58 -9.22 9.71
CA ASN A 53 -5.68 -10.35 9.44
C ASN A 53 -6.35 -11.56 8.75
N GLN A 54 -7.65 -11.79 9.01
CA GLN A 54 -8.39 -12.89 8.36
C GLN A 54 -8.61 -12.66 6.86
N GLU A 55 -8.75 -11.40 6.44
CA GLU A 55 -9.00 -10.99 5.05
C GLU A 55 -7.70 -10.69 4.30
N ALA A 56 -6.60 -10.48 5.02
CA ALA A 56 -5.29 -10.17 4.46
C ALA A 56 -4.60 -11.38 3.78
N GLN A 57 -5.21 -12.57 3.77
CA GLN A 57 -4.58 -13.78 3.24
C GLN A 57 -4.22 -13.69 1.75
N SER A 58 -4.99 -12.92 0.98
CA SER A 58 -4.75 -12.69 -0.45
C SER A 58 -4.00 -11.39 -0.74
N LEU A 59 -3.63 -10.63 0.31
CA LEU A 59 -2.94 -9.37 0.16
C LEU A 59 -1.43 -9.58 0.07
N GLN A 60 -0.85 -9.15 -1.05
CA GLN A 60 0.59 -9.27 -1.30
C GLN A 60 1.20 -7.90 -1.54
N ILE A 61 2.32 -7.62 -0.88
CA ILE A 61 3.17 -6.47 -1.19
C ILE A 61 4.12 -6.90 -2.31
N ILE A 62 3.98 -6.27 -3.49
CA ILE A 62 4.80 -6.61 -4.66
C ILE A 62 6.13 -5.84 -4.62
N GLY A 63 6.13 -4.62 -4.09
CA GLY A 63 7.32 -3.78 -4.03
C GLY A 63 7.05 -2.40 -3.46
N GLN A 64 8.12 -1.68 -3.13
CA GLN A 64 8.05 -0.32 -2.61
C GLN A 64 8.14 0.71 -3.74
N VAL A 65 7.26 1.71 -3.74
CA VAL A 65 7.44 2.89 -4.60
C VAL A 65 8.53 3.78 -3.99
N VAL A 66 9.64 3.93 -4.70
CA VAL A 66 10.80 4.72 -4.23
C VAL A 66 10.93 6.07 -4.92
N HIS A 67 10.25 6.27 -6.05
CA HIS A 67 10.22 7.56 -6.74
C HIS A 67 8.93 7.76 -7.55
N ILE A 68 8.35 8.96 -7.48
CA ILE A 68 7.24 9.38 -8.33
C ILE A 68 7.74 10.59 -9.13
N GLY A 69 7.95 10.40 -10.43
CA GLY A 69 8.52 11.43 -11.32
C GLY A 69 7.55 12.54 -11.74
N HIS A 70 6.47 12.74 -10.99
CA HIS A 70 5.49 13.80 -11.23
C HIS A 70 5.19 14.48 -9.92
N SER A 71 5.33 15.81 -9.87
CA SER A 71 4.72 16.60 -8.82
C SER A 71 3.21 16.46 -8.98
N LEU A 72 2.54 15.94 -7.96
CA LEU A 72 1.12 16.16 -7.77
C LEU A 72 0.98 17.65 -7.45
N ILE A 73 0.71 18.45 -8.49
CA ILE A 73 0.28 19.85 -8.36
C ILE A 73 -1.24 19.84 -8.29
#